data_AF-A0A833Y8N8-F1
#
_entry.id   AF-A0A833Y8N8-F1
#
_cell.length_a   1.000
_cell.length_b   1.000
_cell.length_c   1.000
_cell.angle_alpha   90.00
_cell.angle_beta   90.00
_cell.angle_gamma   90.00
#
_symmetry.space_group_name_H-M   'P 1'
#
loop_
_entity.id
_entity.type
_entity.pdbx_description
1 polymer ?
#
loop_
_entity_poly.entity_id
_entity_poly.type
_entity_poly.pdbx_seq_one_letter_code
_entity_poly.pdbx_strand_id
1 'polypeptide(L)'
;MEVVRVLFGVWILVSWVLISVLGEGARGALPCDFPAIYNFGDSNSDTGGIFAAFYPAGPPSGETFFHQPAGRGSGGRLIIDFIAKGLGLPYLSAYLDSVGTSFRHGANFATGGSTIRRLNESYFVTGVSPFSLDIQIVQFGQFRARTSNLYNQAKKDSQRRNLPRPEDFSKALYTFDIGQNDIAAGFRTMSNEQFKAVIPDIIGQFAAAVQVSHTGKKGYFIAEHLSLPYLSAYLNSLATNYRHGANFATGGSTIRRQNETIFEYGISPFSLDIQIIQFIQFKTRTNDLYNQAKTPLERSNLPRPQDYSKALYTFDIGQNDLSVGFRKLSFDQLRAAMPDIVNQLATAVQRIYQQGGRAFWIHNTGPIGCLPVNLFYIQNPPAGYLDQYG
;
A
#
# COMPACT_ATOMS: atom_id res chain seq x y z
N MET A 1 8.27 27.94 51.46
CA MET A 1 9.36 27.25 50.76
C MET A 1 9.15 25.74 50.79
N GLU A 2 8.04 25.26 50.20
CA GLU A 2 7.73 23.82 50.11
C GLU A 2 7.11 23.42 48.75
N VAL A 3 7.06 24.34 47.78
CA VAL A 3 6.55 24.04 46.43
C VAL A 3 7.70 23.92 45.39
N VAL A 4 8.93 24.32 45.77
CA VAL A 4 10.09 24.31 44.87
C VAL A 4 10.91 23.01 44.96
N ARG A 5 10.62 22.12 45.91
CA ARG A 5 11.28 20.80 46.03
C ARG A 5 10.52 19.64 45.38
N VAL A 6 9.24 19.81 45.04
CA VAL A 6 8.47 18.78 44.32
C VAL A 6 8.68 18.87 42.80
N LEU A 7 9.06 20.04 42.28
CA LEU A 7 9.27 20.24 40.84
C LEU A 7 10.64 19.75 40.32
N PHE A 8 11.65 19.56 41.20
CA PHE A 8 12.95 18.99 40.79
C PHE A 8 12.97 17.45 40.80
N GLY A 9 12.06 16.79 41.53
CA GLY A 9 11.93 15.32 41.54
C GLY A 9 11.16 14.74 40.34
N VAL A 10 10.25 15.52 39.75
CA VAL A 10 9.45 15.07 38.59
C VAL A 10 10.20 15.24 37.27
N TRP A 11 11.13 16.20 37.17
CA TRP A 11 11.92 16.40 35.95
C TRP A 11 13.00 15.33 35.71
N ILE A 12 13.53 14.69 36.75
CA ILE A 12 14.53 13.62 36.59
C ILE A 12 13.86 12.28 36.19
N LEU A 13 12.61 12.04 36.60
CA LEU A 13 11.84 10.86 36.15
C LEU A 13 11.30 10.99 34.74
N VAL A 14 10.89 12.20 34.31
CA VAL A 14 10.44 12.43 32.92
C VAL A 14 11.62 12.39 31.94
N SER A 15 12.83 12.76 32.38
CA SER A 15 14.04 12.68 31.55
C SER A 15 14.58 11.25 31.39
N TRP A 16 14.30 10.34 32.34
CA TRP A 16 14.66 8.93 32.23
C TRP A 16 13.61 8.07 31.49
N VAL A 17 12.36 8.55 31.39
CA VAL A 17 11.31 7.93 30.57
C VAL A 17 11.38 8.39 29.10
N LEU A 18 12.13 9.44 28.78
CA LEU A 18 12.33 9.95 27.42
C LEU A 18 13.62 9.47 26.71
N ILE A 19 14.39 8.54 27.31
CA ILE A 19 15.63 7.99 26.70
C ILE A 19 15.54 6.51 26.31
N SER A 20 14.37 5.86 26.36
CA SER A 20 14.22 4.47 25.89
C SER A 20 13.13 4.23 24.82
N VAL A 21 12.66 5.29 24.15
CA VAL A 21 11.86 5.17 22.90
C VAL A 21 12.70 5.49 21.65
N LEU A 22 14.03 5.42 21.77
CA LEU A 22 14.89 5.16 20.62
C LEU A 22 15.00 3.65 20.48
N GLY A 23 14.44 3.14 19.38
CA GLY A 23 14.25 1.72 19.14
C GLY A 23 15.46 0.87 19.54
N GLU A 24 15.25 0.03 20.55
CA GLU A 24 15.82 -1.31 20.50
C GLU A 24 15.23 -1.98 19.27
N GLY A 25 16.00 -1.93 18.18
CA GLY A 25 15.69 -2.62 16.95
C GLY A 25 15.28 -4.05 17.29
N ALA A 26 14.24 -4.52 16.61
CA ALA A 26 13.76 -5.89 16.66
C ALA A 26 14.92 -6.86 16.41
N ARG A 27 15.66 -7.23 17.46
CA ARG A 27 16.71 -8.25 17.42
C ARG A 27 16.01 -9.60 17.35
N GLY A 28 15.67 -10.02 16.14
CA GLY A 28 15.10 -11.35 15.91
C GLY A 28 14.31 -11.54 14.61
N ALA A 29 13.97 -10.48 13.88
CA ALA A 29 13.65 -10.60 12.46
C ALA A 29 14.94 -10.34 11.69
N LEU A 30 15.29 -11.20 10.73
CA LEU A 30 16.30 -10.82 9.73
C LEU A 30 15.87 -9.47 9.14
N PRO A 31 16.74 -8.44 9.11
CA PRO A 31 16.42 -7.22 8.40
C PRO A 31 15.99 -7.60 6.99
N CYS A 32 14.83 -7.14 6.55
CA CYS A 32 14.46 -7.21 5.13
C CYS A 32 15.39 -6.24 4.38
N ASP A 33 16.61 -6.68 4.10
CA ASP A 33 17.68 -5.88 3.50
C ASP A 33 17.51 -5.82 1.98
N PHE A 34 16.50 -5.06 1.54
CA PHE A 34 16.24 -4.82 0.13
C PHE A 34 17.20 -3.72 -0.39
N PRO A 35 18.09 -3.99 -1.36
CA PRO A 35 19.03 -2.98 -1.86
C PRO A 35 18.37 -1.95 -2.80
N ALA A 36 17.18 -2.25 -3.32
CA ALA A 36 16.44 -1.45 -4.28
C ALA A 36 14.93 -1.74 -4.24
N ILE A 37 14.12 -0.82 -4.74
CA ILE A 37 12.67 -0.99 -4.96
C ILE A 37 12.34 -0.76 -6.44
N TYR A 38 11.61 -1.68 -7.05
CA TYR A 38 11.03 -1.51 -8.39
C TYR A 38 9.51 -1.48 -8.26
N ASN A 39 8.91 -0.31 -8.51
CA ASN A 39 7.49 -0.10 -8.34
C ASN A 39 6.76 -0.08 -9.69
N PHE A 40 5.61 -0.75 -9.73
CA PHE A 40 4.67 -0.79 -10.84
C PHE A 40 3.31 -0.38 -10.31
N GLY A 41 2.52 0.32 -11.11
CA GLY A 41 1.26 0.81 -10.58
C GLY A 41 0.55 1.85 -11.39
N ASP A 42 -0.40 2.49 -10.74
CA ASP A 42 -1.14 3.63 -11.25
C ASP A 42 -0.83 4.93 -10.48
N SER A 43 -1.77 5.88 -10.51
CA SER A 43 -1.68 7.18 -9.84
C SER A 43 -1.40 7.10 -8.33
N ASN A 44 -1.75 6.01 -7.65
CA ASN A 44 -1.53 5.86 -6.20
C ASN A 44 -0.04 5.75 -5.84
N SER A 45 0.78 5.33 -6.79
CA SER A 45 2.22 5.18 -6.61
C SER A 45 3.05 5.91 -7.65
N ASP A 46 2.44 6.66 -8.58
CA ASP A 46 3.14 7.45 -9.60
C ASP A 46 3.96 8.61 -8.99
N THR A 47 5.28 8.57 -9.18
CA THR A 47 6.23 9.59 -8.73
C THR A 47 6.62 10.59 -9.83
N GLY A 48 5.76 10.81 -10.83
CA GLY A 48 5.95 11.77 -11.91
C GLY A 48 6.08 11.16 -13.32
N GLY A 49 5.84 9.86 -13.48
CA GLY A 49 5.90 9.15 -14.76
C GLY A 49 4.90 9.69 -15.77
N ILE A 50 3.65 9.93 -15.38
CA ILE A 50 2.64 10.48 -16.31
C ILE A 50 2.99 11.90 -16.76
N PHE A 51 3.55 12.71 -15.85
CA PHE A 51 4.01 14.06 -16.16
C PHE A 51 5.22 14.03 -17.10
N ALA A 52 6.24 13.22 -16.79
CA ALA A 52 7.39 13.05 -17.66
C ALA A 52 7.01 12.58 -19.08
N ALA A 53 5.90 11.85 -19.24
CA ALA A 53 5.42 11.39 -20.54
C ALA A 53 4.70 12.48 -21.36
N PHE A 54 3.91 13.33 -20.72
CA PHE A 54 2.95 14.19 -21.43
C PHE A 54 3.08 15.68 -21.13
N TYR A 55 3.25 16.08 -19.87
CA TYR A 55 3.19 17.48 -19.43
C TYR A 55 4.03 17.72 -18.17
N PRO A 56 4.64 18.91 -18.01
CA PRO A 56 5.35 19.22 -16.76
C PRO A 56 4.44 19.07 -15.53
N ALA A 57 5.01 18.62 -14.42
CA ALA A 57 4.29 18.52 -13.16
C ALA A 57 3.81 19.91 -12.70
N GLY A 58 2.52 20.00 -12.35
CA GLY A 58 1.90 21.21 -11.83
C GLY A 58 1.62 21.14 -10.32
N PRO A 59 1.57 22.28 -9.60
CA PRO A 59 1.07 22.34 -8.23
C PRO A 59 -0.34 21.71 -8.08
N PRO A 60 -0.67 21.09 -6.93
CA PRO A 60 0.15 20.92 -5.71
C PRO A 60 0.99 19.63 -5.70
N SER A 61 1.23 18.98 -6.84
CA SER A 61 1.79 17.62 -6.95
C SER A 61 3.13 17.41 -6.23
N GLY A 62 3.11 17.00 -4.96
CA GLY A 62 4.28 16.81 -4.10
C GLY A 62 4.81 18.07 -3.40
N GLU A 63 4.22 19.23 -3.64
CA GLU A 63 4.81 20.53 -3.28
C GLU A 63 5.00 20.74 -1.77
N THR A 64 4.08 20.25 -0.93
CA THR A 64 4.16 20.45 0.53
C THR A 64 5.39 19.79 1.18
N PHE A 65 5.94 18.74 0.57
CA PHE A 65 7.10 18.02 1.09
C PHE A 65 8.36 18.22 0.25
N PHE A 66 8.22 18.24 -1.08
CA PHE A 66 9.35 18.39 -2.00
C PHE A 66 9.66 19.86 -2.31
N HIS A 67 8.82 20.79 -1.85
CA HIS A 67 8.94 22.25 -2.04
C HIS A 67 8.94 22.70 -3.52
N GLN A 68 8.48 21.81 -4.40
CA GLN A 68 8.25 22.03 -5.83
C GLN A 68 7.32 20.93 -6.36
N PRO A 69 6.67 21.13 -7.52
CA PRO A 69 5.93 20.07 -8.20
C PRO A 69 6.83 18.89 -8.54
N ALA A 70 6.75 17.82 -7.75
CA ALA A 70 7.50 16.59 -7.89
C ALA A 70 6.70 15.47 -8.58
N GLY A 71 5.52 15.80 -9.13
CA GLY A 71 4.71 14.89 -9.95
C GLY A 71 3.99 13.77 -9.18
N ARG A 72 3.92 13.86 -7.85
CA ARG A 72 3.15 12.91 -7.03
C ARG A 72 1.66 13.20 -7.16
N GLY A 73 0.84 12.16 -7.25
CA GLY A 73 -0.63 12.26 -7.20
C GLY A 73 -1.19 12.71 -5.84
N SER A 74 -0.44 13.47 -5.03
CA SER A 74 -0.91 14.06 -3.78
C SER A 74 -0.23 15.42 -3.57
N GLY A 75 -0.65 16.19 -2.56
CA GLY A 75 0.06 17.40 -2.14
C GLY A 75 1.50 17.18 -1.64
N GLY A 76 1.93 15.93 -1.42
CA GLY A 76 3.21 15.61 -0.77
C GLY A 76 3.72 14.21 -1.13
N ARG A 77 4.05 13.41 -0.11
CA ARG A 77 4.57 12.05 -0.29
C ARG A 77 3.46 11.04 -0.59
N LEU A 78 3.82 9.97 -1.30
CA LEU A 78 2.99 8.79 -1.54
C LEU A 78 3.36 7.63 -0.59
N ILE A 79 2.52 6.60 -0.52
CA ILE A 79 2.81 5.37 0.28
C ILE A 79 4.18 4.80 -0.10
N ILE A 80 4.51 4.76 -1.39
CA ILE A 80 5.80 4.28 -1.87
C ILE A 80 7.00 5.08 -1.32
N ASP A 81 6.84 6.39 -1.09
CA ASP A 81 7.89 7.21 -0.46
C ASP A 81 8.07 6.84 1.02
N PHE A 82 6.99 6.50 1.73
CA PHE A 82 7.07 6.00 3.11
C PHE A 82 7.71 4.62 3.19
N ILE A 83 7.43 3.73 2.22
CA ILE A 83 8.10 2.42 2.09
C ILE A 83 9.61 2.63 1.88
N ALA A 84 10.02 3.47 0.94
CA ALA A 84 11.43 3.78 0.69
C ALA A 84 12.13 4.32 1.95
N LYS A 85 11.50 5.29 2.64
CA LYS A 85 12.00 5.82 3.91
C LYS A 85 12.15 4.74 4.98
N GLY A 86 11.15 3.86 5.12
CA GLY A 86 11.16 2.77 6.09
C GLY A 86 12.27 1.75 5.85
N LEU A 87 12.66 1.54 4.59
CA LEU A 87 13.77 0.67 4.19
C LEU A 87 15.13 1.39 4.20
N GLY A 88 15.18 2.67 4.55
CA GLY A 88 16.41 3.46 4.51
C GLY A 88 16.92 3.74 3.09
N LEU A 89 16.05 3.66 2.09
CA LEU A 89 16.36 3.90 0.68
C LEU A 89 15.96 5.31 0.22
N PRO A 90 16.60 5.87 -0.82
CA PRO A 90 16.15 7.11 -1.46
C PRO A 90 14.73 6.98 -2.01
N TYR A 91 14.01 8.10 -2.11
CA TYR A 91 12.72 8.15 -2.79
C TYR A 91 12.87 7.76 -4.26
N LEU A 92 11.88 7.03 -4.78
CA LEU A 92 11.93 6.59 -6.16
C LEU A 92 11.68 7.76 -7.12
N SER A 93 12.48 7.78 -8.18
CA SER A 93 12.24 8.60 -9.36
C SER A 93 11.43 7.83 -10.38
N ALA A 94 10.61 8.54 -11.14
CA ALA A 94 9.94 7.97 -12.31
C ALA A 94 10.98 7.51 -13.33
N TYR A 95 10.79 6.31 -13.91
CA TYR A 95 11.65 5.77 -14.95
C TYR A 95 11.76 6.70 -16.17
N LEU A 96 10.66 7.38 -16.50
CA LEU A 96 10.58 8.32 -17.61
C LEU A 96 11.30 9.66 -17.32
N ASP A 97 11.53 10.00 -16.06
CA ASP A 97 12.25 11.21 -15.65
C ASP A 97 13.74 10.90 -15.40
N SER A 98 14.49 10.77 -16.50
CA SER A 98 15.83 10.17 -16.50
C SER A 98 17.00 11.16 -16.37
N VAL A 99 16.77 12.46 -16.49
CA VAL A 99 17.84 13.46 -16.53
C VAL A 99 18.32 13.76 -15.11
N GLY A 100 19.59 13.43 -14.81
CA GLY A 100 20.19 13.65 -13.49
C GLY A 100 19.75 12.65 -12.41
N THR A 101 18.81 11.75 -12.74
CA THR A 101 18.30 10.73 -11.83
C THR A 101 19.33 9.62 -11.55
N SER A 102 19.39 9.20 -10.28
CA SER A 102 20.10 7.98 -9.88
C SER A 102 19.11 6.85 -9.70
N PHE A 103 19.27 5.79 -10.49
CA PHE A 103 18.48 4.57 -10.35
C PHE A 103 19.21 3.48 -9.55
N ARG A 104 20.27 3.85 -8.81
CA ARG A 104 21.08 2.92 -8.03
C ARG A 104 20.26 2.06 -7.06
N HIS A 105 19.20 2.65 -6.50
CA HIS A 105 18.32 2.02 -5.50
C HIS A 105 16.92 1.75 -6.05
N GLY A 106 16.79 1.64 -7.37
CA GLY A 106 15.54 1.28 -8.04
C GLY A 106 14.91 2.41 -8.84
N ALA A 107 13.72 2.13 -9.38
CA ALA A 107 13.00 3.00 -10.30
C ALA A 107 11.49 2.76 -10.17
N ASN A 108 10.70 3.77 -10.51
CA ASN A 108 9.24 3.67 -10.53
C ASN A 108 8.69 3.70 -11.96
N PHE A 109 7.95 2.66 -12.33
CA PHE A 109 7.31 2.51 -13.64
C PHE A 109 5.80 2.83 -13.61
N ALA A 110 5.24 3.10 -12.42
CA ALA A 110 3.85 3.47 -12.28
C ALA A 110 3.53 4.78 -13.01
N THR A 111 2.34 4.86 -13.62
CA THR A 111 1.84 6.12 -14.22
C THR A 111 0.37 6.34 -13.89
N GLY A 112 -0.02 7.60 -13.66
CA GLY A 112 -1.41 7.97 -13.42
C GLY A 112 -2.35 7.48 -14.52
N GLY A 113 -3.47 6.84 -14.14
CA GLY A 113 -4.45 6.29 -15.08
C GLY A 113 -4.08 4.94 -15.70
N SER A 114 -2.99 4.30 -15.25
CA SER A 114 -2.62 2.96 -15.72
C SER A 114 -3.63 1.89 -15.33
N THR A 115 -3.85 0.97 -16.26
CA THR A 115 -4.70 -0.22 -16.11
C THR A 115 -3.86 -1.49 -16.21
N ILE A 116 -4.34 -2.60 -15.66
CA ILE A 116 -3.74 -3.92 -15.84
C ILE A 116 -3.80 -4.31 -17.31
N ARG A 117 -4.97 -4.15 -17.92
CA ARG A 117 -5.20 -4.46 -19.34
C ARG A 117 -4.97 -3.24 -20.21
N ARG A 118 -4.55 -3.47 -21.46
CA ARG A 118 -4.66 -2.44 -22.50
C ARG A 118 -6.13 -2.14 -22.79
N LEU A 119 -6.51 -0.88 -22.74
CA LEU A 119 -7.82 -0.40 -23.17
C LEU A 119 -7.66 0.42 -24.45
N ASN A 120 -8.63 0.33 -25.35
CA ASN A 120 -8.66 1.13 -26.56
C ASN A 120 -9.23 2.53 -26.26
N GLU A 121 -8.55 3.24 -25.37
CA GLU A 121 -8.89 4.58 -24.92
C GLU A 121 -7.66 5.49 -24.95
N SER A 122 -7.87 6.79 -24.74
CA SER A 122 -6.81 7.79 -24.81
C SER A 122 -6.73 8.55 -23.50
N TYR A 123 -5.50 8.76 -23.01
CA TYR A 123 -5.25 9.57 -21.83
C TYR A 123 -5.88 10.96 -21.95
N PHE A 124 -5.83 11.56 -23.15
CA PHE A 124 -6.37 12.90 -23.40
C PHE A 124 -7.90 12.95 -23.51
N VAL A 125 -8.58 11.81 -23.58
CA VAL A 125 -10.04 11.73 -23.71
C VAL A 125 -10.66 11.20 -22.42
N THR A 126 -10.09 10.13 -21.86
CA THR A 126 -10.70 9.40 -20.73
C THR A 126 -9.78 9.29 -19.52
N GLY A 127 -8.54 9.79 -19.59
CA GLY A 127 -7.55 9.67 -18.54
C GLY A 127 -6.88 8.30 -18.44
N VAL A 128 -7.18 7.36 -19.35
CA VAL A 128 -6.53 6.04 -19.37
C VAL A 128 -5.12 6.15 -19.95
N SER A 129 -4.12 5.77 -19.15
CA SER A 129 -2.71 5.82 -19.56
C SER A 129 -2.40 4.78 -20.63
N PRO A 130 -1.57 5.09 -21.64
CA PRO A 130 -1.05 4.09 -22.57
C PRO A 130 0.00 3.16 -21.92
N PHE A 131 0.45 3.45 -20.70
CA PHE A 131 1.40 2.64 -19.95
C PHE A 131 0.64 1.65 -19.04
N SER A 132 -0.09 0.72 -19.66
CA SER A 132 -0.70 -0.41 -18.95
C SER A 132 0.36 -1.29 -18.28
N LEU A 133 -0.04 -2.16 -17.35
CA LEU A 133 0.89 -2.97 -16.56
C LEU A 133 1.87 -3.75 -17.44
N ASP A 134 1.40 -4.37 -18.52
CA ASP A 134 2.26 -5.09 -19.45
C ASP A 134 3.32 -4.19 -20.11
N ILE A 135 2.97 -2.94 -20.42
CA ILE A 135 3.91 -1.94 -20.95
C ILE A 135 4.94 -1.56 -19.88
N GLN A 136 4.52 -1.37 -18.63
CA GLN A 136 5.44 -1.10 -17.53
C GLN A 136 6.42 -2.27 -17.32
N ILE A 137 5.97 -3.52 -17.45
CA ILE A 137 6.83 -4.71 -17.43
C ILE A 137 7.84 -4.71 -18.57
N VAL A 138 7.41 -4.38 -19.80
CA VAL A 138 8.33 -4.27 -20.96
C VAL A 138 9.37 -3.17 -20.73
N GLN A 139 8.94 -2.00 -20.22
CA GLN A 139 9.84 -0.90 -19.88
C GLN A 139 10.87 -1.33 -18.82
N PHE A 140 10.45 -2.04 -17.78
CA PHE A 140 11.36 -2.60 -16.79
C PHE A 140 12.35 -3.60 -17.39
N GLY A 141 11.90 -4.50 -18.26
CA GLY A 141 12.77 -5.45 -18.95
C GLY A 141 13.86 -4.73 -19.75
N GLN A 142 13.50 -3.69 -20.51
CA GLN A 142 14.44 -2.86 -21.25
C GLN A 142 15.40 -2.11 -20.31
N PHE A 143 14.86 -1.47 -19.27
CA PHE A 143 15.64 -0.75 -18.25
C PHE A 143 16.69 -1.66 -17.61
N ARG A 144 16.29 -2.85 -17.14
CA ARG A 144 17.16 -3.82 -16.49
C ARG A 144 18.28 -4.28 -17.44
N ALA A 145 17.94 -4.64 -18.68
CA ALA A 145 18.93 -5.08 -19.65
C ALA A 145 19.94 -3.97 -19.98
N ARG A 146 19.44 -2.75 -20.24
CA ARG A 146 20.29 -1.61 -20.62
C ARG A 146 21.18 -1.16 -19.47
N THR A 147 20.65 -1.03 -18.26
CA THR A 147 21.44 -0.62 -17.10
C THR A 147 22.48 -1.65 -16.71
N SER A 148 22.16 -2.95 -16.80
CA SER A 148 23.14 -4.02 -16.58
C SER A 148 24.28 -3.98 -17.61
N ASN A 149 23.96 -3.77 -18.89
CA ASN A 149 24.97 -3.63 -19.93
C ASN A 149 25.88 -2.42 -19.69
N LEU A 150 25.30 -1.26 -19.37
CA LEU A 150 26.05 -0.04 -19.06
C LEU A 150 26.92 -0.22 -17.81
N TYR A 151 26.41 -0.88 -16.77
CA TYR A 151 27.15 -1.16 -15.53
C TYR A 151 28.38 -2.03 -15.81
N ASN A 152 28.23 -3.06 -16.63
CA ASN A 152 29.30 -3.99 -16.99
C ASN A 152 30.34 -3.35 -17.93
N GLN A 153 29.93 -2.46 -18.83
CA GLN A 153 30.82 -1.74 -19.75
C GLN A 153 31.55 -0.56 -19.09
N ALA A 154 31.04 -0.06 -17.96
CA ALA A 154 31.64 1.06 -17.24
C ALA A 154 33.08 0.72 -16.80
N LYS A 155 34.01 1.61 -17.15
CA LYS A 155 35.44 1.49 -16.81
C LYS A 155 35.80 2.18 -15.49
N LYS A 156 34.96 3.12 -15.05
CA LYS A 156 35.15 3.91 -13.82
C LYS A 156 33.94 3.77 -12.91
N ASP A 157 34.17 3.76 -11.60
CA ASP A 157 33.08 3.70 -10.61
C ASP A 157 32.14 4.91 -10.67
N SER A 158 32.65 6.07 -11.12
CA SER A 158 31.81 7.25 -11.35
C SER A 158 30.71 7.00 -12.39
N GLN A 159 30.95 6.12 -13.38
CA GLN A 159 29.96 5.75 -14.40
C GLN A 159 28.93 4.75 -13.86
N ARG A 160 29.28 3.97 -12.83
CA ARG A 160 28.40 2.99 -12.17
C ARG A 160 27.55 3.60 -11.07
N ARG A 161 27.92 4.78 -10.57
CA ARG A 161 27.33 5.40 -9.36
C ARG A 161 25.80 5.48 -9.41
N ASN A 162 25.25 5.83 -10.57
CA ASN A 162 23.81 6.06 -10.76
C ASN A 162 23.08 4.86 -11.38
N LEU A 163 23.80 3.78 -11.68
CA LEU A 163 23.24 2.58 -12.29
C LEU A 163 22.89 1.55 -11.20
N PRO A 164 21.77 0.81 -11.33
CA PRO A 164 21.53 -0.37 -10.54
C PRO A 164 22.68 -1.38 -10.67
N ARG A 165 22.98 -2.08 -9.58
CA ARG A 165 23.89 -3.22 -9.65
C ARG A 165 23.14 -4.44 -10.20
N PRO A 166 23.69 -5.20 -11.16
CA PRO A 166 23.03 -6.37 -11.72
C PRO A 166 22.57 -7.40 -10.67
N GLU A 167 23.34 -7.58 -9.60
CA GLU A 167 23.04 -8.48 -8.49
C GLU A 167 21.92 -7.99 -7.55
N ASP A 168 21.60 -6.69 -7.58
CA ASP A 168 20.55 -6.13 -6.72
C ASP A 168 19.14 -6.45 -7.27
N PHE A 169 19.00 -6.71 -8.58
CA PHE A 169 17.70 -7.04 -9.19
C PHE A 169 17.04 -8.30 -8.60
N SER A 170 17.82 -9.32 -8.23
CA SER A 170 17.27 -10.56 -7.63
C SER A 170 16.94 -10.43 -6.15
N LYS A 171 17.37 -9.33 -5.51
CA LYS A 171 17.18 -9.05 -4.09
C LYS A 171 16.25 -7.88 -3.84
N ALA A 172 15.84 -7.17 -4.90
CA ALA A 172 15.01 -5.98 -4.79
C ALA A 172 13.59 -6.30 -4.31
N LEU A 173 12.95 -5.29 -3.71
CA LEU A 173 11.51 -5.32 -3.44
C LEU A 173 10.76 -4.91 -4.71
N TYR A 174 9.75 -5.71 -5.10
CA TYR A 174 8.86 -5.41 -6.21
C TYR A 174 7.47 -5.09 -5.65
N THR A 175 6.93 -3.93 -5.99
CA THR A 175 5.62 -3.47 -5.52
C THR A 175 4.67 -3.22 -6.68
N PHE A 176 3.39 -3.55 -6.46
CA PHE A 176 2.32 -3.41 -7.45
C PHE A 176 1.10 -2.78 -6.78
N ASP A 177 0.65 -1.63 -7.28
CA ASP A 177 -0.62 -0.98 -6.89
C ASP A 177 -1.36 -0.53 -8.15
N ILE A 178 -2.24 -1.42 -8.65
CA ILE A 178 -2.91 -1.25 -9.94
C ILE A 178 -4.19 -2.08 -10.03
N GLY A 179 -5.12 -1.65 -10.87
CA GLY A 179 -6.37 -2.36 -11.20
C GLY A 179 -7.62 -1.53 -10.96
N GLN A 180 -7.53 -0.50 -10.12
CA GLN A 180 -8.63 0.40 -9.79
C GLN A 180 -9.17 1.08 -11.06
N ASN A 181 -8.28 1.49 -11.98
CA ASN A 181 -8.68 2.10 -13.25
C ASN A 181 -9.37 1.10 -14.20
N ASP A 182 -9.03 -0.19 -14.18
CA ASP A 182 -9.73 -1.22 -14.97
C ASP A 182 -11.18 -1.36 -14.49
N ILE A 183 -11.37 -1.34 -13.17
CA ILE A 183 -12.71 -1.40 -12.55
C ILE A 183 -13.51 -0.14 -12.89
N ALA A 184 -12.89 1.05 -12.77
CA ALA A 184 -13.53 2.32 -13.11
C ALA A 184 -13.92 2.39 -14.59
N ALA A 185 -13.04 1.97 -15.50
CA ALA A 185 -13.33 1.90 -16.92
C ALA A 185 -14.44 0.88 -17.22
N GLY A 186 -14.42 -0.29 -16.58
CA GLY A 186 -15.46 -1.30 -16.70
C GLY A 186 -16.85 -0.77 -16.33
N PHE A 187 -16.97 -0.12 -15.16
CA PHE A 187 -18.25 0.50 -14.76
C PHE A 187 -18.70 1.62 -15.70
N ARG A 188 -17.77 2.37 -16.29
CA ARG A 188 -18.10 3.46 -17.22
C ARG A 188 -18.56 2.95 -18.59
N THR A 189 -18.05 1.80 -19.04
CA THR A 189 -18.13 1.40 -20.46
C THR A 189 -18.83 0.07 -20.73
N MET A 190 -19.09 -0.76 -19.71
CA MET A 190 -19.59 -2.13 -19.88
C MET A 190 -20.92 -2.36 -19.14
N SER A 191 -21.71 -3.32 -19.60
CA SER A 191 -22.81 -3.89 -18.81
C SER A 191 -22.25 -4.72 -17.64
N ASN A 192 -23.09 -5.04 -16.66
CA ASN A 192 -22.70 -5.88 -15.52
C ASN A 192 -22.23 -7.28 -15.95
N GLU A 193 -22.86 -7.89 -16.95
CA GLU A 193 -22.51 -9.20 -17.49
C GLU A 193 -21.15 -9.15 -18.21
N GLN A 194 -20.95 -8.13 -19.05
CA GLN A 194 -19.68 -7.90 -19.73
C GLN A 194 -18.56 -7.64 -18.72
N PHE A 195 -18.82 -6.81 -17.72
CA PHE A 195 -17.83 -6.48 -16.71
C PHE A 195 -17.43 -7.70 -15.87
N LYS A 196 -18.40 -8.51 -15.42
CA LYS A 196 -18.12 -9.79 -14.73
C LYS A 196 -17.29 -10.74 -15.58
N ALA A 197 -17.53 -10.78 -16.90
CA ALA A 197 -16.79 -11.64 -17.81
C ALA A 197 -15.33 -11.24 -18.00
N VAL A 198 -14.96 -9.98 -17.78
CA VAL A 198 -13.56 -9.51 -17.93
C VAL A 198 -12.70 -9.64 -16.67
N ILE A 199 -13.31 -9.78 -15.49
CA ILE A 199 -12.57 -9.90 -14.21
C ILE A 199 -11.54 -11.03 -14.22
N PRO A 200 -11.84 -12.27 -14.68
CA PRO A 200 -10.84 -13.34 -14.70
C PRO A 200 -9.62 -13.01 -15.57
N ASP A 201 -9.80 -12.30 -16.67
CA ASP A 201 -8.71 -11.88 -17.55
C ASP A 201 -7.86 -10.77 -16.92
N ILE A 202 -8.48 -9.79 -16.24
CA ILE A 202 -7.74 -8.77 -15.44
C ILE A 202 -6.84 -9.47 -14.41
N ILE A 203 -7.39 -10.42 -13.64
CA ILE A 203 -6.64 -11.17 -12.63
C ILE A 203 -5.52 -12.00 -13.29
N GLY A 204 -5.81 -12.65 -14.42
CA GLY A 204 -4.84 -13.46 -15.16
C GLY A 204 -3.65 -12.64 -15.67
N GLN A 205 -3.89 -11.45 -16.21
CA GLN A 205 -2.82 -10.56 -16.69
C GLN A 205 -2.00 -9.98 -15.55
N PHE A 206 -2.64 -9.61 -14.43
CA PHE A 206 -1.91 -9.21 -13.22
C PHE A 206 -0.97 -10.32 -12.72
N ALA A 207 -1.48 -11.55 -12.61
CA ALA A 207 -0.69 -12.69 -12.21
C ALA A 207 0.50 -12.95 -13.16
N ALA A 208 0.29 -12.84 -14.47
CA ALA A 208 1.35 -12.97 -15.47
C ALA A 208 2.43 -11.88 -15.33
N ALA A 209 2.05 -10.63 -15.05
CA ALA A 209 3.00 -9.54 -14.84
C ALA A 209 3.88 -9.76 -13.60
N VAL A 210 3.29 -10.23 -12.50
CA VAL A 210 4.05 -10.61 -11.29
C VAL A 210 5.01 -11.77 -11.58
N GLN A 211 4.61 -12.71 -12.44
CA GLN A 211 5.45 -13.83 -12.87
C GLN A 211 6.70 -13.41 -13.66
N VAL A 212 6.57 -12.45 -14.56
CA VAL A 212 7.68 -11.97 -15.40
C VAL A 212 8.68 -11.11 -14.62
N SER A 213 8.21 -10.41 -13.58
CA SER A 213 9.02 -9.52 -12.75
C SER A 213 10.04 -10.27 -11.87
N HIS A 214 9.80 -11.56 -11.59
CA HIS A 214 10.69 -12.41 -10.81
C HIS A 214 11.56 -13.26 -11.74
N THR A 215 12.89 -13.21 -11.58
CA THR A 215 13.87 -13.85 -12.45
C THR A 215 13.66 -15.35 -12.64
N GLY A 216 13.01 -15.78 -13.72
CA GLY A 216 13.04 -17.14 -14.27
C GLY A 216 12.50 -18.27 -13.37
N LYS A 217 11.97 -17.96 -12.19
CA LYS A 217 11.22 -18.88 -11.34
C LYS A 217 9.80 -18.34 -11.31
N LYS A 218 8.81 -19.19 -11.66
CA LYS A 218 7.37 -18.88 -11.65
C LYS A 218 7.08 -17.85 -10.55
N GLY A 219 6.73 -16.62 -10.90
CA GLY A 219 6.37 -15.66 -9.87
C GLY A 219 5.16 -16.18 -9.10
N TYR A 220 5.30 -15.99 -7.83
CA TYR A 220 4.47 -16.57 -6.81
C TYR A 220 3.79 -15.38 -6.13
N PHE A 221 2.49 -15.44 -5.87
CA PHE A 221 1.83 -14.44 -5.02
C PHE A 221 2.62 -14.28 -3.72
N ILE A 222 2.55 -13.14 -3.00
CA ILE A 222 3.35 -12.92 -1.76
C ILE A 222 3.35 -14.15 -0.84
N ALA A 223 2.20 -14.80 -0.69
CA ALA A 223 2.08 -16.06 0.03
C ALA A 223 3.01 -17.14 -0.56
N GLU A 224 2.86 -17.49 -1.83
CA GLU A 224 3.68 -18.49 -2.51
C GLU A 224 5.19 -18.13 -2.55
N HIS A 225 5.57 -16.84 -2.65
CA HIS A 225 6.98 -16.42 -2.65
C HIS A 225 7.61 -16.60 -1.26
N LEU A 226 6.82 -16.32 -0.22
CA LEU A 226 7.18 -16.62 1.17
C LEU A 226 7.02 -18.11 1.52
N SER A 227 6.64 -18.97 0.55
CA SER A 227 6.29 -20.38 0.76
C SER A 227 5.20 -20.58 1.84
N LEU A 228 4.26 -19.62 1.91
CA LEU A 228 3.08 -19.63 2.74
C LEU A 228 1.84 -20.02 1.90
N PRO A 229 0.87 -20.74 2.47
CA PRO A 229 -0.40 -21.02 1.81
C PRO A 229 -1.27 -19.76 1.72
N TYR A 230 -2.27 -19.78 0.83
CA TYR A 230 -3.33 -18.76 0.80
C TYR A 230 -4.03 -18.68 2.17
N LEU A 231 -4.30 -17.46 2.62
CA LEU A 231 -5.03 -17.23 3.85
C LEU A 231 -6.46 -17.70 3.69
N SER A 232 -6.91 -18.50 4.65
CA SER A 232 -8.31 -18.90 4.71
C SER A 232 -9.16 -17.82 5.37
N ALA A 233 -10.38 -17.63 4.88
CA ALA A 233 -11.33 -16.73 5.53
C ALA A 233 -11.66 -17.24 6.93
N TYR A 234 -11.59 -16.35 7.93
CA TYR A 234 -11.84 -16.68 9.34
C TYR A 234 -13.21 -17.33 9.59
N LEU A 235 -14.21 -16.93 8.81
CA LEU A 235 -15.58 -17.43 8.92
C LEU A 235 -15.80 -18.78 8.20
N ASN A 236 -14.77 -19.36 7.58
CA ASN A 236 -14.87 -20.72 7.04
C ASN A 236 -14.94 -21.74 8.19
N SER A 237 -15.99 -22.56 8.16
CA SER A 237 -16.40 -23.40 9.29
C SER A 237 -15.74 -24.79 9.33
N LEU A 238 -15.16 -25.28 8.23
CA LEU A 238 -14.72 -26.68 8.12
C LEU A 238 -13.29 -26.83 7.61
N ALA A 239 -12.53 -27.72 8.28
CA ALA A 239 -11.20 -28.22 7.87
C ALA A 239 -10.16 -27.16 7.48
N THR A 240 -10.31 -25.94 8.01
CA THR A 240 -9.50 -24.82 7.60
C THR A 240 -8.13 -24.85 8.27
N ASN A 241 -7.07 -24.71 7.47
CA ASN A 241 -5.71 -24.65 7.97
C ASN A 241 -5.32 -23.18 8.22
N TYR A 242 -5.29 -22.81 9.50
CA TYR A 242 -4.91 -21.48 9.95
C TYR A 242 -3.44 -21.36 10.36
N ARG A 243 -2.64 -22.40 10.13
CA ARG A 243 -1.25 -22.50 10.58
C ARG A 243 -0.41 -21.27 10.23
N HIS A 244 -0.71 -20.64 9.11
CA HIS A 244 0.01 -19.51 8.53
C HIS A 244 -0.80 -18.20 8.50
N GLY A 245 -1.94 -18.15 9.18
CA GLY A 245 -2.76 -16.95 9.32
C GLY A 245 -4.22 -17.16 8.92
N ALA A 246 -5.00 -16.08 9.02
CA ALA A 246 -6.42 -16.04 8.68
C ALA A 246 -6.77 -14.66 8.05
N ASN A 247 -7.76 -14.64 7.16
CA ASN A 247 -8.30 -13.41 6.58
C ASN A 247 -9.61 -13.03 7.30
N PHE A 248 -9.64 -11.83 7.89
CA PHE A 248 -10.81 -11.28 8.60
C PHE A 248 -11.56 -10.23 7.76
N ALA A 249 -11.00 -9.81 6.62
CA ALA A 249 -11.60 -8.79 5.78
C ALA A 249 -12.87 -9.30 5.11
N THR A 250 -13.85 -8.40 4.95
CA THR A 250 -15.08 -8.69 4.19
C THR A 250 -15.37 -7.58 3.19
N GLY A 251 -15.97 -7.92 2.06
CA GLY A 251 -16.39 -6.93 1.06
C GLY A 251 -17.39 -5.94 1.67
N GLY A 252 -17.23 -4.64 1.36
CA GLY A 252 -18.11 -3.59 1.89
C GLY A 252 -17.83 -3.18 3.34
N SER A 253 -16.73 -3.65 3.94
CA SER A 253 -16.35 -3.24 5.30
C SER A 253 -15.90 -1.79 5.35
N THR A 254 -16.26 -1.13 6.44
CA THR A 254 -15.92 0.26 6.76
C THR A 254 -15.09 0.30 8.04
N ILE A 255 -14.28 1.33 8.21
CA ILE A 255 -13.58 1.61 9.47
C ILE A 255 -14.61 1.90 10.56
N ARG A 256 -15.58 2.77 10.24
CA ARG A 256 -16.68 3.12 11.13
C ARG A 256 -17.86 2.19 10.94
N ARG A 257 -18.49 1.79 12.04
CA ARG A 257 -19.83 1.18 12.00
C ARG A 257 -20.81 2.10 11.27
N GLN A 258 -21.56 1.52 10.34
CA GLN A 258 -22.65 2.20 9.63
C GLN A 258 -23.99 1.63 10.08
N ASN A 259 -25.02 2.48 10.12
CA ASN A 259 -26.39 2.07 10.41
C ASN A 259 -27.11 1.52 9.15
N GLU A 260 -26.35 0.97 8.21
CA GLU A 260 -26.84 0.48 6.93
C GLU A 260 -26.53 -0.99 6.78
N THR A 261 -27.37 -1.68 6.02
CA THR A 261 -27.19 -3.10 5.80
C THR A 261 -26.51 -3.39 4.46
N ILE A 262 -25.97 -4.61 4.37
CA ILE A 262 -25.40 -5.13 3.12
C ILE A 262 -26.44 -5.21 2.00
N PHE A 263 -27.73 -5.33 2.35
CA PHE A 263 -28.82 -5.46 1.39
C PHE A 263 -29.28 -4.11 0.82
N GLU A 264 -29.11 -3.02 1.56
CA GLU A 264 -29.53 -1.69 1.11
C GLU A 264 -28.43 -1.01 0.30
N TYR A 265 -27.18 -1.04 0.80
CA TYR A 265 -26.09 -0.24 0.24
C TYR A 265 -24.76 -0.98 0.13
N GLY A 266 -24.77 -2.31 0.32
CA GLY A 266 -23.56 -3.13 0.24
C GLY A 266 -22.60 -2.94 1.40
N ILE A 267 -23.07 -2.42 2.54
CA ILE A 267 -22.23 -2.17 3.72
C ILE A 267 -22.20 -3.40 4.62
N SER A 268 -20.99 -3.89 4.89
CA SER A 268 -20.79 -5.07 5.71
C SER A 268 -21.06 -4.77 7.19
N PRO A 269 -21.71 -5.69 7.93
CA PRO A 269 -21.80 -5.58 9.38
C PRO A 269 -20.44 -5.80 10.07
N PHE A 270 -19.44 -6.31 9.35
CA PHE A 270 -18.09 -6.57 9.86
C PHE A 270 -17.17 -5.36 9.63
N SER A 271 -17.49 -4.26 10.32
CA SER A 271 -16.64 -3.08 10.42
C SER A 271 -15.27 -3.40 11.05
N LEU A 272 -14.30 -2.51 10.89
CA LEU A 272 -12.92 -2.75 11.32
C LEU A 272 -12.83 -3.18 12.78
N ASP A 273 -13.55 -2.53 13.69
CA ASP A 273 -13.52 -2.88 15.10
C ASP A 273 -14.07 -4.29 15.37
N ILE A 274 -15.06 -4.76 14.60
CA ILE A 274 -15.56 -6.13 14.65
C ILE A 274 -14.50 -7.10 14.14
N GLN A 275 -13.81 -6.80 13.04
CA GLN A 275 -12.71 -7.63 12.53
C GLN A 275 -11.57 -7.75 13.58
N ILE A 276 -11.26 -6.66 14.29
CA ILE A 276 -10.30 -6.68 15.41
C ILE A 276 -10.77 -7.58 16.56
N ILE A 277 -12.05 -7.51 16.94
CA ILE A 277 -12.62 -8.38 17.98
C ILE A 277 -12.53 -9.85 17.55
N GLN A 278 -12.87 -10.16 16.30
CA GLN A 278 -12.76 -11.51 15.73
C GLN A 278 -11.31 -12.01 15.76
N PHE A 279 -10.34 -11.17 15.39
CA PHE A 279 -8.92 -11.50 15.48
C PHE A 279 -8.47 -11.80 16.91
N ILE A 280 -8.85 -10.96 17.88
CA ILE A 280 -8.51 -11.17 19.30
C ILE A 280 -9.07 -12.50 19.79
N GLN A 281 -10.34 -12.78 19.48
CA GLN A 281 -10.99 -14.03 19.85
C GLN A 281 -10.31 -15.24 19.20
N PHE A 282 -10.01 -15.14 17.90
CA PHE A 282 -9.29 -16.16 17.14
C PHE A 282 -7.93 -16.46 17.77
N LYS A 283 -7.15 -15.41 18.09
CA LYS A 283 -5.83 -15.56 18.72
C LYS A 283 -5.92 -16.26 20.07
N THR A 284 -6.82 -15.82 20.94
CA THR A 284 -7.02 -16.46 22.26
C THR A 284 -7.39 -17.93 22.10
N ARG A 285 -8.40 -18.21 21.28
CA ARG A 285 -8.91 -19.57 21.09
C ARG A 285 -7.88 -20.51 20.47
N THR A 286 -7.14 -20.05 19.46
CA THR A 286 -6.11 -20.87 18.81
C THR A 286 -4.92 -21.13 19.73
N ASN A 287 -4.54 -20.17 20.58
CA ASN A 287 -3.52 -20.41 21.60
C ASN A 287 -3.97 -21.45 22.62
N ASP A 288 -5.20 -21.36 23.12
CA ASP A 288 -5.76 -22.33 24.07
C ASP A 288 -5.79 -23.73 23.46
N LEU A 289 -6.30 -23.85 22.23
CA LEU A 289 -6.34 -25.12 21.51
C LEU A 289 -4.94 -25.67 21.22
N TYR A 290 -3.98 -24.81 20.85
CA TYR A 290 -2.59 -25.24 20.58
C TYR A 290 -1.93 -25.83 21.84
N ASN A 291 -2.20 -25.22 23.00
CA ASN A 291 -1.67 -25.65 24.29
C ASN A 291 -2.37 -26.92 24.81
N GLN A 292 -3.67 -27.09 24.54
CA GLN A 292 -4.44 -28.27 24.94
C GLN A 292 -4.23 -29.48 24.03
N ALA A 293 -3.85 -29.25 22.76
CA ALA A 293 -3.57 -30.30 21.81
C ALA A 293 -2.51 -31.27 22.34
N LYS A 294 -2.78 -32.56 22.26
CA LYS A 294 -1.90 -33.63 22.77
C LYS A 294 -1.00 -34.19 21.68
N THR A 295 -1.42 -34.06 20.43
CA THR A 295 -0.72 -34.64 19.28
C THR A 295 -0.20 -33.57 18.31
N PRO A 296 0.88 -33.85 17.55
CA PRO A 296 1.33 -32.97 16.47
C PRO A 296 0.24 -32.72 15.41
N LEU A 297 -0.61 -33.72 15.14
CA LEU A 297 -1.68 -33.61 14.15
C LEU A 297 -2.72 -32.57 14.57
N GLU A 298 -3.13 -32.55 15.85
CA GLU A 298 -4.05 -31.53 16.39
C GLU A 298 -3.47 -30.11 16.31
N ARG A 299 -2.14 -29.95 16.44
CA ARG A 299 -1.47 -28.65 16.31
C ARG A 299 -1.22 -28.21 14.88
N SER A 300 -1.28 -29.13 13.91
CA SER A 300 -0.80 -28.91 12.54
C SER A 300 -1.51 -27.78 11.81
N ASN A 301 -2.79 -27.56 12.11
CA ASN A 301 -3.63 -26.53 11.48
C ASN A 301 -3.79 -25.25 12.33
N LEU A 302 -3.18 -25.20 13.51
CA LEU A 302 -3.29 -24.08 14.44
C LEU A 302 -2.07 -23.15 14.32
N PRO A 303 -2.25 -21.82 14.36
CA PRO A 303 -1.15 -20.88 14.53
C PRO A 303 -0.30 -21.25 15.75
N ARG A 304 1.03 -21.13 15.65
CA ARG A 304 1.88 -21.21 16.85
C ARG A 304 1.78 -19.89 17.62
N PRO A 305 1.72 -19.90 18.96
CA PRO A 305 1.65 -18.67 19.75
C PRO A 305 2.76 -17.65 19.44
N GLN A 306 3.98 -18.11 19.17
CA GLN A 306 5.13 -17.26 18.83
C GLN A 306 5.09 -16.68 17.42
N ASP A 307 4.23 -17.18 16.52
CA ASP A 307 4.14 -16.67 15.16
C ASP A 307 3.36 -15.35 15.11
N TYR A 308 2.47 -15.07 16.07
CA TYR A 308 1.72 -13.80 16.12
C TYR A 308 2.64 -12.57 16.16
N SER A 309 3.76 -12.62 16.89
CA SER A 309 4.71 -11.49 16.93
C SER A 309 5.57 -11.35 15.66
N LYS A 310 5.53 -12.35 14.79
CA LYS A 310 6.29 -12.40 13.53
C LYS A 310 5.40 -12.26 12.30
N ALA A 311 4.09 -12.27 12.48
CA ALA A 311 3.12 -12.16 11.41
C ALA A 311 3.13 -10.77 10.79
N LEU A 312 2.81 -10.72 9.49
CA LEU A 312 2.51 -9.48 8.78
C LEU A 312 1.01 -9.20 8.87
N TYR A 313 0.65 -8.05 9.42
CA TYR A 313 -0.73 -7.61 9.56
C TYR A 313 -1.08 -6.64 8.44
N THR A 314 -1.88 -7.10 7.49
CA THR A 314 -2.26 -6.31 6.30
C THR A 314 -3.63 -5.66 6.48
N PHE A 315 -3.75 -4.38 6.16
CA PHE A 315 -5.01 -3.63 6.14
C PHE A 315 -5.20 -3.04 4.74
N ASP A 316 -6.41 -3.14 4.22
CA ASP A 316 -6.88 -2.40 3.05
C ASP A 316 -8.34 -2.02 3.33
N ILE A 317 -8.53 -0.82 3.88
CA ILE A 317 -9.83 -0.37 4.39
C ILE A 317 -9.90 1.15 4.50
N GLY A 318 -11.10 1.70 4.32
CA GLY A 318 -11.40 3.14 4.38
C GLY A 318 -12.10 3.65 3.11
N GLN A 319 -11.96 2.95 1.99
CA GLN A 319 -12.51 3.36 0.69
C GLN A 319 -14.04 3.36 0.75
N ASN A 320 -14.61 2.38 1.44
CA ASN A 320 -16.05 2.29 1.64
C ASN A 320 -16.58 3.39 2.56
N ASP A 321 -15.81 3.84 3.56
CA ASP A 321 -16.20 4.98 4.42
C ASP A 321 -16.33 6.26 3.60
N LEU A 322 -15.38 6.50 2.70
CA LEU A 322 -15.46 7.64 1.78
C LEU A 322 -16.61 7.49 0.79
N SER A 323 -16.80 6.29 0.22
CA SER A 323 -17.91 6.00 -0.70
C SER A 323 -19.28 6.27 -0.05
N VAL A 324 -19.49 5.82 1.19
CA VAL A 324 -20.70 6.14 1.97
C VAL A 324 -20.79 7.63 2.24
N GLY A 325 -19.69 8.24 2.66
CA GLY A 325 -19.58 9.67 2.92
C GLY A 325 -20.02 10.52 1.73
N PHE A 326 -19.46 10.28 0.54
CA PHE A 326 -19.78 11.04 -0.67
C PHE A 326 -21.23 10.85 -1.15
N ARG A 327 -21.85 9.71 -0.84
CA ARG A 327 -23.27 9.49 -1.19
C ARG A 327 -24.24 10.24 -0.30
N LYS A 328 -23.84 10.59 0.92
CA LYS A 328 -24.78 10.97 2.00
C LYS A 328 -24.49 12.27 2.70
N LEU A 329 -23.22 12.62 2.84
CA LEU A 329 -22.76 13.74 3.62
C LEU A 329 -22.46 14.92 2.71
N SER A 330 -22.70 16.13 3.19
CA SER A 330 -22.08 17.30 2.59
C SER A 330 -20.56 17.21 2.72
N PHE A 331 -19.85 17.98 1.90
CA PHE A 331 -18.38 18.01 1.94
C PHE A 331 -17.86 18.40 3.34
N ASP A 332 -18.47 19.39 3.99
CA ASP A 332 -18.10 19.80 5.35
C ASP A 332 -18.34 18.71 6.39
N GLN A 333 -19.45 17.97 6.27
CA GLN A 333 -19.74 16.85 7.15
C GLN A 333 -18.75 15.69 6.95
N LEU A 334 -18.40 15.39 5.70
CA LEU A 334 -17.41 14.37 5.38
C LEU A 334 -16.01 14.78 5.87
N ARG A 335 -15.62 16.04 5.64
CA ARG A 335 -14.36 16.61 6.15
C ARG A 335 -14.29 16.52 7.67
N ALA A 336 -15.38 16.86 8.36
CA ALA A 336 -15.48 16.74 9.82
C ALA A 336 -15.42 15.29 10.34
N ALA A 337 -15.79 14.31 9.51
CA ALA A 337 -15.72 12.88 9.85
C ALA A 337 -14.33 12.27 9.70
N MET A 338 -13.42 12.90 8.93
CA MET A 338 -12.09 12.35 8.63
C MET A 338 -11.24 12.07 9.89
N PRO A 339 -11.14 12.99 10.88
CA PRO A 339 -10.36 12.72 12.08
C PRO A 339 -10.83 11.48 12.84
N ASP A 340 -12.15 11.26 12.91
CA ASP A 340 -12.74 10.08 13.56
C ASP A 340 -12.37 8.79 12.82
N ILE A 341 -12.51 8.77 11.48
CA ILE A 341 -12.12 7.60 10.65
C ILE A 341 -10.64 7.26 10.87
N VAL A 342 -9.75 8.25 10.79
CA VAL A 342 -8.30 8.05 10.97
C VAL A 342 -7.98 7.57 12.39
N ASN A 343 -8.61 8.16 13.41
CA ASN A 343 -8.41 7.76 14.81
C ASN A 343 -8.87 6.33 15.09
N GLN A 344 -9.98 5.89 14.49
CA GLN A 344 -10.45 4.52 14.63
C GLN A 344 -9.52 3.50 13.95
N LEU A 345 -8.99 3.83 12.76
CA LEU A 345 -7.94 3.00 12.12
C LEU A 345 -6.68 2.92 13.00
N ALA A 346 -6.20 4.05 13.51
CA ALA A 346 -5.05 4.09 14.41
C ALA A 346 -5.29 3.24 15.68
N THR A 347 -6.48 3.34 16.26
CA THR A 347 -6.90 2.53 17.42
C THR A 347 -6.90 1.04 17.09
N ALA A 348 -7.41 0.64 15.92
CA ALA A 348 -7.39 -0.76 15.48
C ALA A 348 -5.97 -1.32 15.37
N VAL A 349 -5.05 -0.56 14.77
CA VAL A 349 -3.62 -0.90 14.67
C VAL A 349 -2.99 -1.03 16.06
N GLN A 350 -3.24 -0.07 16.95
CA GLN A 350 -2.76 -0.10 18.33
C GLN A 350 -3.27 -1.32 19.09
N ARG A 351 -4.53 -1.72 18.90
CA ARG A 351 -5.10 -2.92 19.53
C ARG A 351 -4.39 -4.19 19.06
N ILE A 352 -4.09 -4.33 17.77
CA ILE A 352 -3.28 -5.48 17.29
C ILE A 352 -1.86 -5.44 17.83
N TYR A 353 -1.26 -4.25 17.96
CA TYR A 353 0.06 -4.10 18.56
C TYR A 353 0.09 -4.54 20.03
N GLN A 354 -0.93 -4.17 20.81
CA GLN A 354 -1.13 -4.65 22.19
C GLN A 354 -1.30 -6.17 22.25
N GLN A 355 -1.85 -6.77 21.19
CA GLN A 355 -1.90 -8.22 21.01
C GLN A 355 -0.61 -8.83 20.47
N GLY A 356 0.52 -8.12 20.51
CA GLY A 356 1.82 -8.66 20.14
C GLY A 356 2.16 -8.55 18.65
N GLY A 357 1.28 -7.99 17.81
CA GLY A 357 1.60 -7.73 16.41
C GLY A 357 2.71 -6.68 16.27
N ARG A 358 3.64 -6.87 15.31
CA ARG A 358 4.82 -6.00 15.17
C ARG A 358 5.07 -5.50 13.75
N ALA A 359 4.70 -6.27 12.73
CA ALA A 359 4.86 -5.88 11.32
C ALA A 359 3.50 -5.56 10.71
N PHE A 360 3.34 -4.35 10.17
CA PHE A 360 2.08 -3.87 9.63
C PHE A 360 2.28 -3.41 8.18
N TRP A 361 1.38 -3.83 7.30
CA TRP A 361 1.24 -3.29 5.95
C TRP A 361 -0.14 -2.63 5.87
N ILE A 362 -0.19 -1.31 5.80
CA ILE A 362 -1.45 -0.58 5.77
C ILE A 362 -1.57 0.07 4.40
N HIS A 363 -2.47 -0.46 3.60
CA HIS A 363 -3.01 0.17 2.41
C HIS A 363 -4.34 0.83 2.78
N ASN A 364 -4.59 2.02 2.27
CA ASN A 364 -5.83 2.76 2.51
C ASN A 364 -6.14 3.54 1.24
N THR A 365 -7.37 4.03 1.14
CA THR A 365 -7.81 5.02 0.18
C THR A 365 -6.77 6.11 0.01
N GLY A 366 -6.23 6.22 -1.21
CA GLY A 366 -5.44 7.39 -1.59
C GLY A 366 -6.24 8.68 -1.35
N PRO A 367 -5.59 9.84 -1.26
CA PRO A 367 -6.26 11.10 -0.99
C PRO A 367 -7.08 11.58 -2.22
N ILE A 368 -8.19 10.89 -2.54
CA ILE A 368 -8.99 11.08 -3.77
C ILE A 368 -9.44 12.55 -3.94
N GLY A 369 -9.76 13.23 -2.84
CA GLY A 369 -10.17 14.65 -2.85
C GLY A 369 -9.01 15.65 -3.00
N CYS A 370 -7.78 15.26 -2.64
CA CYS A 370 -6.58 16.11 -2.70
C CYS A 370 -5.62 15.65 -3.81
N LEU A 371 -6.11 14.89 -4.79
CA LEU A 371 -5.33 14.56 -5.97
C LEU A 371 -5.15 15.86 -6.75
N PRO A 372 -3.92 16.30 -7.04
CA PRO A 372 -3.65 17.46 -7.89
C PRO A 372 -4.40 17.40 -9.23
N VAL A 373 -4.70 16.19 -9.70
CA VAL A 373 -5.42 15.98 -10.95
C VAL A 373 -6.82 16.62 -10.97
N ASN A 374 -7.47 16.75 -9.81
CA ASN A 374 -8.79 17.38 -9.73
C ASN A 374 -8.75 18.87 -10.12
N LEU A 375 -7.62 19.55 -9.91
CA LEU A 375 -7.43 20.94 -10.34
C LEU A 375 -7.40 21.11 -11.87
N PHE A 376 -7.03 20.06 -12.62
CA PHE A 376 -7.07 20.12 -14.08
C PHE A 376 -8.49 20.01 -14.65
N TYR A 377 -9.37 19.28 -13.96
CA TYR A 377 -10.74 19.03 -14.43
C TYR A 377 -11.76 20.04 -13.90
N ILE A 378 -11.49 20.69 -12.78
CA ILE A 378 -12.42 21.62 -12.13
C ILE A 378 -11.93 23.05 -12.35
N GLN A 379 -12.47 23.69 -13.38
CA GLN A 379 -12.21 25.10 -13.67
C GLN A 379 -13.11 26.00 -12.81
N ASN A 380 -12.50 26.99 -12.14
CA ASN A 380 -13.19 27.96 -11.25
C ASN A 380 -13.96 27.29 -10.09
N PRO A 381 -13.27 26.54 -9.22
CA PRO A 381 -13.93 25.89 -8.09
C PRO A 381 -14.60 26.93 -7.17
N PRO A 382 -15.79 26.64 -6.60
CA PRO A 382 -16.46 27.55 -5.68
C PRO A 382 -15.60 27.83 -4.44
N ALA A 383 -15.80 28.99 -3.81
CA ALA A 383 -15.03 29.37 -2.62
C ALA A 383 -15.13 28.29 -1.52
N GLY A 384 -13.98 27.87 -0.97
CA GLY A 384 -13.89 26.82 0.06
C GLY A 384 -13.78 25.37 -0.46
N TYR A 385 -13.81 25.18 -1.78
CA TYR A 385 -13.58 23.88 -2.43
C TYR A 385 -12.12 23.42 -2.32
N LEU A 386 -11.19 24.36 -2.50
CA LEU A 386 -9.75 24.19 -2.31
C LEU A 386 -9.35 24.63 -0.90
N ASP A 387 -8.37 23.96 -0.30
CA ASP A 387 -7.81 24.44 0.96
C ASP A 387 -6.75 25.53 0.69
N GLN A 388 -6.10 26.04 1.74
CA GLN A 388 -5.09 27.10 1.59
C GLN A 388 -3.84 26.68 0.80
N TYR A 389 -3.70 25.38 0.51
CA TYR A 389 -2.60 24.78 -0.24
C TYR A 389 -3.02 24.31 -1.65
N GLY A 390 -4.28 24.53 -2.05
CA GLY A 390 -4.84 24.09 -3.33
C GLY A 390 -5.63 22.80 -3.18
#